data_AF-A0A1X2G1J7-F1
#
_entry.id   AF-A0A1X2G1J7-F1
#
_cell.length_a   1.000
_cell.length_b   1.000
_cell.length_c   1.000
_cell.angle_alpha   90.00
_cell.angle_beta   90.00
_cell.angle_gamma   90.00
#
_symmetry.space_group_name_H-M   'P 1'
#
loop_
_entity.id
_entity.type
_entity.pdbx_description
1 polymer ?
#
loop_
_entity_poly.entity_id
_entity_poly.type
_entity_poly.pdbx_seq_one_letter_code
_entity_poly.pdbx_strand_id
1 'polypeptide(L)'
;MDKLEYIQKYYPNTDNKVLAQKLGITEQSVRRLASKYGIRKSPDYIRKQHESLTNARKEKYIANIPDIHPNNYQLNIIVGSILGDGNLSYAPRGRNAFYREHFCQQQYEYRFWKCAQLRNLGFKINRNNTLQSISHPIFSDLYEKFYINKHKTITYDNIKLLNEPVGIACLYMDDGSLVISKNNKHNITVNPIITLYTLNFSKEENMIMQEHIYKTFNVKFNLKKHPDGKKYILTIGKREEVFNFLDIVRPYVSQIASMNYKWDIEKRIDDECKKDKRINTRTFYNRKFLSYTDEDIDKIIDMKQNGYKDKDIANRLNRSYWGIVWKIRDLKSKNMI
;
A
#
# COMPACT_ATOMS: atom_id res chain seq x y z
N MET A 1 11.66 59.62 36.50
CA MET A 1 11.04 58.32 36.78
C MET A 1 12.15 57.38 37.20
N ASP A 2 12.10 56.90 38.43
CA ASP A 2 13.08 55.94 38.95
C ASP A 2 12.98 54.60 38.16
N LYS A 3 14.07 53.82 38.13
CA LYS A 3 14.10 52.51 37.46
C LYS A 3 12.99 51.59 37.99
N LEU A 4 12.68 51.68 39.29
CA LEU A 4 11.60 50.90 39.90
C LEU A 4 10.22 51.33 39.39
N GLU A 5 9.92 52.62 39.40
CA GLU A 5 8.66 53.18 38.88
C GLU A 5 8.45 52.81 37.40
N TYR A 6 9.52 52.88 36.61
CA TYR A 6 9.48 52.53 35.20
C TYR A 6 9.16 51.04 34.99
N ILE A 7 9.80 50.15 35.77
CA ILE A 7 9.51 48.71 35.70
C ILE A 7 8.09 48.42 36.20
N GLN A 8 7.62 49.02 37.29
CA GLN A 8 6.25 48.85 37.77
C GLN A 8 5.22 49.20 36.70
N LYS A 9 5.43 50.29 35.96
CA LYS A 9 4.51 50.76 34.93
C LYS A 9 4.55 49.93 33.65
N TYR A 10 5.74 49.60 33.15
CA TYR A 10 5.89 49.06 31.79
C TYR A 10 6.25 47.58 31.72
N TYR A 11 6.80 46.99 32.79
CA TYR A 11 7.18 45.57 32.79
C TYR A 11 6.04 44.61 32.47
N PRO A 12 4.80 44.79 32.97
CA PRO A 12 3.72 43.84 32.71
C PRO A 12 3.43 43.60 31.23
N ASN A 13 3.63 44.59 30.36
CA ASN A 13 3.17 44.57 28.97
C ASN A 13 4.28 44.79 27.91
N THR A 14 5.54 44.88 28.31
CA THR A 14 6.65 45.25 27.40
C THR A 14 7.74 44.18 27.39
N ASP A 15 8.39 43.96 26.25
CA ASP A 15 9.52 43.05 26.14
C ASP A 15 10.71 43.49 27.01
N ASN A 16 11.36 42.50 27.62
CA ASN A 16 12.52 42.75 28.49
C ASN A 16 13.65 43.43 27.72
N LYS A 17 13.83 43.13 26.44
CA LYS A 17 14.82 43.76 25.56
C LYS A 17 14.57 45.27 25.40
N VAL A 18 13.32 45.67 25.21
CA VAL A 18 12.92 47.08 25.07
C VAL A 18 13.13 47.83 26.39
N LEU A 19 12.74 47.22 27.51
CA LEU A 19 12.95 47.79 28.85
C LEU A 19 14.45 47.93 29.18
N ALA A 20 15.24 46.91 28.84
CA ALA A 20 16.69 46.90 29.04
C ALA A 20 17.37 48.04 28.27
N GLN A 21 17.03 48.20 26.98
CA GLN A 21 17.54 49.27 26.14
C GLN A 21 17.17 50.65 26.67
N LYS A 22 15.92 50.83 27.12
CA LYS A 22 15.45 52.12 27.63
C LYS A 22 16.07 52.51 28.98
N LEU A 23 16.39 51.53 29.81
CA LEU A 23 16.94 51.73 31.15
C LEU A 23 18.48 51.68 31.20
N GLY A 24 19.15 51.38 30.07
CA GLY A 24 20.60 51.25 29.99
C GLY A 24 21.15 50.10 30.85
N ILE A 25 20.38 49.01 31.01
CA ILE A 25 20.75 47.83 31.81
C ILE A 25 20.52 46.56 31.00
N THR A 26 21.04 45.43 31.48
CA THR A 26 20.83 44.13 30.81
C THR A 26 19.41 43.59 31.03
N GLU A 27 18.93 42.74 30.12
CA GLU A 27 17.65 42.02 30.31
C GLU A 27 17.61 41.22 31.61
N GLN A 28 18.75 40.67 32.01
CA GLN A 28 18.87 39.92 33.26
C GLN A 28 18.65 40.84 34.47
N SER A 29 19.19 42.06 34.44
CA SER A 29 18.95 43.07 35.48
C SER A 29 17.48 43.50 35.54
N VAL A 30 16.81 43.66 34.39
CA VAL A 30 15.36 43.92 34.33
C VAL A 30 14.57 42.80 35.01
N ARG A 31 14.87 41.54 34.68
CA ARG A 31 14.20 40.35 35.27
C ARG A 31 14.45 40.25 36.77
N ARG A 32 15.69 40.48 37.23
CA ARG A 32 16.04 40.49 38.66
C ARG A 32 15.28 41.58 39.41
N LEU A 33 15.21 42.79 38.86
CA LEU A 33 14.48 43.89 39.50
C LEU A 33 12.99 43.58 39.58
N ALA A 34 12.35 43.16 38.49
CA ALA A 34 10.94 42.76 38.51
C ALA A 34 10.66 41.63 39.50
N SER A 35 11.52 40.60 39.55
CA SER A 35 11.40 39.49 40.50
C SER A 35 11.56 39.93 41.96
N LYS A 36 12.53 40.81 42.26
CA LYS A 36 12.78 41.35 43.60
C LYS A 36 11.54 42.06 44.18
N TYR A 37 10.78 42.73 43.32
CA TYR A 37 9.59 43.49 43.70
C TYR A 37 8.26 42.79 43.35
N GLY A 38 8.29 41.50 42.99
CA GLY A 38 7.07 40.72 42.73
C GLY A 38 6.29 41.14 41.46
N ILE A 39 6.88 41.92 40.57
CA ILE A 39 6.22 42.44 39.36
C ILE A 39 6.20 41.34 38.30
N ARG A 40 4.99 40.95 37.86
CA ARG A 40 4.79 39.89 36.87
C ARG A 40 4.39 40.46 35.50
N LYS A 41 4.56 39.65 34.46
CA LYS A 41 3.95 39.91 33.16
C LYS A 41 2.43 39.81 33.28
N SER A 42 1.70 40.65 32.54
CA SER A 42 0.25 40.56 32.49
C SER A 42 -0.18 39.26 31.79
N PRO A 43 -1.36 38.70 32.13
CA PRO A 43 -1.91 37.55 31.43
C PRO A 43 -2.03 37.78 29.92
N ASP A 44 -2.43 39.00 29.49
CA ASP A 44 -2.57 39.35 28.08
C ASP A 44 -1.22 39.36 27.34
N TYR A 45 -0.16 39.87 27.96
CA TYR A 45 1.18 39.83 27.40
C TYR A 45 1.67 38.38 27.27
N ILE A 46 1.47 37.56 28.31
CA ILE A 46 1.84 36.13 28.28
C ILE A 46 1.10 35.42 27.13
N ARG A 47 -0.20 35.67 26.96
CA ARG A 47 -1.00 35.11 25.86
C ARG A 47 -0.46 35.52 24.49
N LYS A 48 -0.20 36.81 24.27
CA LYS A 48 0.36 37.34 23.00
C LYS A 48 1.73 36.73 22.68
N GLN A 49 2.61 36.60 23.68
CA GLN A 49 3.92 35.96 23.52
C GLN A 49 3.77 34.47 23.16
N HIS A 50 2.87 33.75 23.84
CA HIS A 50 2.60 32.35 23.55
C HIS A 50 2.07 32.15 22.13
N GLU A 51 1.14 33.01 21.68
CA GLU A 51 0.60 33.00 20.32
C GLU A 51 1.68 33.26 19.28
N SER A 52 2.50 34.31 19.46
CA SER A 52 3.63 34.63 18.58
C SER A 52 4.62 33.47 18.45
N LEU A 53 5.03 32.87 19.58
CA LEU A 53 5.90 31.70 19.58
C LEU A 53 5.26 30.49 18.89
N THR A 54 3.95 30.32 19.03
CA THR A 54 3.21 29.23 18.37
C THR A 54 3.18 29.43 16.85
N ASN A 55 2.93 30.66 16.40
CA ASN A 55 2.94 31.03 14.98
C ASN A 55 4.33 30.87 14.37
N ALA A 56 5.38 31.38 15.01
CA ALA A 56 6.76 31.20 14.55
C ALA A 56 7.17 29.72 14.47
N ARG A 57 6.73 28.89 15.42
CA ARG A 57 6.93 27.42 15.35
C ARG A 57 6.14 26.78 14.20
N LYS A 58 4.97 27.30 13.86
CA LYS A 58 4.16 26.82 12.74
C LYS A 58 4.81 27.19 11.40
N GLU A 59 5.24 28.43 11.23
CA GLU A 59 5.95 28.91 10.04
C GLU A 59 7.26 28.14 9.82
N LYS A 60 8.09 28.03 10.87
CA LYS A 60 9.33 27.25 10.81
C LYS A 60 9.06 25.80 10.43
N TYR A 61 7.99 25.20 10.95
CA TYR A 61 7.62 23.84 10.58
C TYR A 61 7.25 23.74 9.10
N ILE A 62 6.35 24.62 8.60
CA ILE A 62 5.92 24.62 7.19
C ILE A 62 7.12 24.80 6.26
N ALA A 63 8.03 25.71 6.58
CA ALA A 63 9.24 25.96 5.80
C ALA A 63 10.24 24.80 5.78
N ASN A 64 10.14 23.85 6.73
CA ASN A 64 11.01 22.68 6.83
C ASN A 64 10.34 21.38 6.38
N ILE A 65 9.10 21.42 5.85
CA ILE A 65 8.48 20.23 5.27
C ILE A 65 9.26 19.89 3.99
N PRO A 66 9.84 18.68 3.87
CA PRO A 66 10.51 18.28 2.65
C PRO A 66 9.56 18.29 1.46
N ASP A 67 10.00 18.86 0.34
CA ASP A 67 9.24 18.87 -0.90
C ASP A 67 9.30 17.48 -1.56
N ILE A 68 8.41 16.59 -1.13
CA ILE A 68 8.28 15.23 -1.66
C ILE A 68 6.87 14.97 -2.16
N HIS A 69 6.79 14.38 -3.35
CA HIS A 69 5.53 14.03 -3.99
C HIS A 69 5.63 12.62 -4.62
N PRO A 70 4.89 11.61 -4.11
CA PRO A 70 4.85 10.30 -4.74
C PRO A 70 4.20 10.42 -6.11
N ASN A 71 4.82 9.85 -7.13
CA ASN A 71 4.13 9.59 -8.38
C ASN A 71 3.10 8.46 -8.19
N ASN A 72 2.24 8.21 -9.19
CA ASN A 72 1.17 7.22 -9.07
C ASN A 72 1.68 5.80 -8.76
N TYR A 73 2.82 5.42 -9.34
CA TYR A 73 3.47 4.14 -9.10
C TYR A 73 3.89 3.97 -7.63
N GLN A 74 4.58 4.97 -7.08
CA GLN A 74 5.02 4.98 -5.67
C GLN A 74 3.85 5.03 -4.71
N LEU A 75 2.81 5.81 -5.04
CA LEU A 75 1.57 5.86 -4.27
C LEU A 75 0.92 4.47 -4.20
N ASN A 76 0.89 3.73 -5.31
CA ASN A 76 0.34 2.38 -5.34
C ASN A 76 1.16 1.36 -4.56
N ILE A 77 2.50 1.46 -4.54
CA ILE A 77 3.33 0.66 -3.62
C ILE A 77 2.91 0.92 -2.18
N ILE A 78 2.76 2.19 -1.80
CA ILE A 78 2.38 2.59 -0.44
C ILE A 78 0.97 2.09 -0.12
N VAL A 79 -0.02 2.31 -0.99
CA VAL A 79 -1.42 1.92 -0.78
C VAL A 79 -1.57 0.40 -0.73
N GLY A 80 -0.98 -0.33 -1.68
CA GLY A 80 -0.97 -1.79 -1.66
C GLY A 80 -0.37 -2.33 -0.37
N SER A 81 0.71 -1.71 0.11
CA SER A 81 1.33 -2.09 1.38
C SER A 81 0.49 -1.68 2.59
N ILE A 82 -0.20 -0.54 2.58
CA ILE A 82 -1.16 -0.15 3.64
C ILE A 82 -2.28 -1.18 3.72
N LEU A 83 -2.75 -1.73 2.60
CA LEU A 83 -3.77 -2.78 2.63
C LEU A 83 -3.23 -4.11 3.18
N GLY A 84 -1.91 -4.33 3.07
CA GLY A 84 -1.18 -5.46 3.64
C GLY A 84 -0.51 -5.17 4.99
N ASP A 85 0.79 -5.45 5.05
CA ASP A 85 1.65 -5.42 6.25
C ASP A 85 1.97 -4.00 6.76
N GLY A 86 1.84 -2.99 5.90
CA GLY A 86 2.13 -1.60 6.20
C GLY A 86 1.14 -0.99 7.19
N ASN A 87 1.66 -0.09 8.04
CA ASN A 87 0.84 0.76 8.89
C ASN A 87 1.23 2.24 8.77
N LEU A 88 0.26 3.10 9.08
CA LEU A 88 0.46 4.51 9.29
C LEU A 88 0.26 4.82 10.78
N SER A 89 1.17 5.60 11.36
CA SER A 89 1.14 5.94 12.79
C SER A 89 1.61 7.36 13.03
N TYR A 90 1.16 7.97 14.13
CA TYR A 90 1.69 9.24 14.63
C TYR A 90 2.73 8.99 15.73
N ALA A 91 3.85 9.71 15.68
CA ALA A 91 4.74 9.77 16.84
C ALA A 91 4.06 10.52 18.00
N PRO A 92 4.38 10.27 19.28
CA PRO A 92 3.68 10.87 20.43
C PRO A 92 3.58 12.40 20.43
N ARG A 93 4.51 13.09 19.76
CA ARG A 93 4.52 14.55 19.56
C ARG A 93 4.61 14.94 18.08
N GLY A 94 4.35 13.99 17.19
CA GLY A 94 4.42 14.17 15.74
C GLY A 94 3.18 14.88 15.23
N ARG A 95 3.35 15.87 14.34
CA ARG A 95 2.25 16.54 13.65
C ARG A 95 1.68 15.74 12.49
N ASN A 96 2.51 14.91 11.88
CA ASN A 96 2.12 14.06 10.76
C ASN A 96 2.29 12.59 11.09
N ALA A 97 1.50 11.78 10.39
CA ALA A 97 1.75 10.35 10.35
C ALA A 97 3.06 10.04 9.60
N PHE A 98 3.55 8.83 9.82
CA PHE A 98 4.61 8.20 9.05
C PHE A 98 4.21 6.76 8.73
N TYR A 99 4.77 6.23 7.65
CA TYR A 99 4.63 4.84 7.27
C TYR A 99 5.63 3.96 8.02
N ARG A 100 5.17 2.78 8.43
CA ARG A 100 6.00 1.76 9.07
C ARG A 100 5.58 0.35 8.68
N GLU A 101 6.56 -0.50 8.43
CA GLU A 101 6.37 -1.93 8.18
C GLU A 101 7.48 -2.73 8.88
N HIS A 102 7.09 -3.62 9.77
CA HIS A 102 8.02 -4.56 10.41
C HIS A 102 8.24 -5.79 9.54
N PHE A 103 9.38 -6.43 9.69
CA PHE A 103 9.69 -7.64 8.91
C PHE A 103 10.72 -8.54 9.57
N CYS A 104 10.71 -9.82 9.19
CA CYS A 104 11.74 -10.79 9.56
C CYS A 104 12.85 -10.87 8.49
N GLN A 105 13.97 -11.52 8.81
CA GLN A 105 15.13 -11.60 7.90
C GLN A 105 14.78 -12.18 6.52
N GLN A 106 13.85 -13.15 6.46
CA GLN A 106 13.40 -13.77 5.20
C GLN A 106 12.69 -12.78 4.27
N GLN A 107 12.10 -11.71 4.83
CA GLN A 107 11.41 -10.66 4.08
C GLN A 107 12.32 -9.48 3.73
N TYR A 108 13.60 -9.49 4.15
CA TYR A 108 14.51 -8.35 3.99
C TYR A 108 14.62 -7.90 2.53
N GLU A 109 14.81 -8.84 1.59
CA GLU A 109 15.00 -8.51 0.17
C GLU A 109 13.78 -7.77 -0.41
N TYR A 110 12.57 -8.19 -0.06
CA TYR A 110 11.34 -7.52 -0.47
C TYR A 110 11.23 -6.10 0.12
N ARG A 111 11.57 -5.94 1.40
CA ARG A 111 11.53 -4.64 2.07
C ARG A 111 12.62 -3.71 1.52
N PHE A 112 13.76 -4.27 1.15
CA PHE A 112 14.83 -3.56 0.45
C PHE A 112 14.36 -3.08 -0.92
N TRP A 113 13.66 -3.93 -1.69
CA TRP A 113 13.03 -3.54 -2.94
C TRP A 113 12.06 -2.36 -2.74
N LYS A 114 11.12 -2.43 -1.78
CA LYS A 114 10.22 -1.29 -1.47
C LYS A 114 11.00 -0.02 -1.10
N CYS A 115 12.04 -0.16 -0.27
CA CYS A 115 12.89 0.95 0.14
C CYS A 115 13.59 1.63 -1.04
N ALA A 116 14.07 0.84 -2.01
CA ALA A 116 14.71 1.35 -3.22
C ALA A 116 13.71 2.14 -4.08
N GLN A 117 12.50 1.60 -4.27
CA GLN A 117 11.43 2.25 -5.04
C GLN A 117 10.94 3.57 -4.42
N LEU A 118 11.02 3.70 -3.09
CA LEU A 118 10.48 4.83 -2.33
C LEU A 118 11.55 5.74 -1.71
N ARG A 119 12.82 5.59 -2.11
CA ARG A 119 13.96 6.26 -1.48
C ARG A 119 13.86 7.79 -1.51
N ASN A 120 13.40 8.37 -2.62
CA ASN A 120 13.19 9.81 -2.77
C ASN A 120 12.08 10.36 -1.87
N LEU A 121 11.21 9.52 -1.32
CA LEU A 121 10.18 9.89 -0.34
C LEU A 121 10.66 9.76 1.11
N GLY A 122 11.98 9.57 1.31
CA GLY A 122 12.59 9.45 2.63
C GLY A 122 12.38 8.10 3.32
N PHE A 123 12.07 7.04 2.56
CA PHE A 123 12.00 5.69 3.10
C PHE A 123 13.39 5.15 3.43
N LYS A 124 13.48 4.45 4.56
CA LYS A 124 14.70 3.79 5.02
C LYS A 124 14.40 2.51 5.79
N ILE A 125 15.34 1.58 5.74
CA ILE A 125 15.34 0.41 6.62
C ILE A 125 16.14 0.75 7.88
N ASN A 126 15.51 0.60 9.04
CA ASN A 126 16.15 0.78 10.34
C ASN A 126 16.77 -0.53 10.85
N ARG A 127 17.70 -0.42 11.82
CA ARG A 127 18.40 -1.56 12.43
C ARG A 127 17.49 -2.60 13.10
N ASN A 128 16.26 -2.23 13.44
CA ASN A 128 15.25 -3.09 14.05
C ASN A 128 14.35 -3.78 13.02
N ASN A 129 14.84 -4.01 11.80
CA ASN A 129 14.08 -4.62 10.69
C ASN A 129 12.71 -3.97 10.47
N THR A 130 12.73 -2.65 10.39
CA THR A 130 11.55 -1.83 10.10
C THR A 130 11.84 -0.98 8.87
N LEU A 131 10.99 -1.08 7.85
CA LEU A 131 10.92 -0.11 6.75
C LEU A 131 10.07 1.07 7.23
N GLN A 132 10.60 2.28 7.12
CA GLN A 132 9.93 3.47 7.67
C GLN A 132 10.13 4.68 6.77
N SER A 133 9.09 5.51 6.63
CA SER A 133 9.20 6.83 6.00
C SER A 133 9.51 7.94 7.01
N ILE A 134 9.75 9.15 6.50
CA ILE A 134 9.67 10.37 7.31
C ILE A 134 8.22 10.68 7.70
N SER A 135 8.02 11.46 8.76
CA SER A 135 6.71 12.03 9.07
C SER A 135 6.37 13.15 8.09
N HIS A 136 5.27 13.02 7.34
CA HIS A 136 4.95 13.93 6.24
C HIS A 136 3.44 14.06 6.01
N PRO A 137 2.91 15.24 5.60
CA PRO A 137 1.48 15.44 5.38
C PRO A 137 0.82 14.39 4.47
N ILE A 138 1.50 13.94 3.42
CA ILE A 138 1.01 12.86 2.54
C ILE A 138 0.61 11.60 3.32
N PHE A 139 1.39 11.21 4.34
CA PHE A 139 1.05 10.05 5.16
C PHE A 139 -0.10 10.35 6.13
N SER A 140 -0.28 11.60 6.56
CA SER A 140 -1.46 12.03 7.32
C SER A 140 -2.71 11.94 6.45
N ASP A 141 -2.64 12.40 5.20
CA ASP A 141 -3.76 12.35 4.25
C ASP A 141 -4.16 10.89 3.98
N LEU A 142 -3.18 9.99 3.81
CA LEU A 142 -3.44 8.56 3.69
C LEU A 142 -4.00 7.97 5.00
N TYR A 143 -3.51 8.41 6.16
CA TYR A 143 -4.02 7.96 7.45
C TYR A 143 -5.50 8.32 7.59
N GLU A 144 -5.88 9.57 7.30
CA GLU A 144 -7.27 10.02 7.38
C GLU A 144 -8.20 9.22 6.45
N LYS A 145 -7.70 8.83 5.26
CA LYS A 145 -8.47 8.02 4.30
C LYS A 145 -8.62 6.56 4.72
N PHE A 146 -7.57 5.95 5.27
CA PHE A 146 -7.52 4.51 5.56
C PHE A 146 -7.75 4.15 7.03
N TYR A 147 -7.68 5.09 7.97
CA TYR A 147 -7.83 4.85 9.41
C TYR A 147 -9.04 5.57 10.00
N ILE A 148 -10.23 5.03 9.74
CA ILE A 148 -11.49 5.55 10.30
C ILE A 148 -11.63 5.04 11.74
N ASN A 149 -11.84 5.95 12.69
CA ASN A 149 -11.85 5.65 14.13
C ASN A 149 -10.59 4.91 14.60
N LYS A 150 -9.43 5.22 14.02
CA LYS A 150 -8.13 4.58 14.29
C LYS A 150 -8.05 3.10 13.86
N HIS A 151 -9.02 2.61 13.11
CA HIS A 151 -9.01 1.26 12.55
C HIS A 151 -8.80 1.34 11.04
N LYS A 152 -7.94 0.45 10.51
CA LYS A 152 -7.75 0.30 9.07
C LYS A 152 -9.09 -0.11 8.45
N THR A 153 -9.61 0.73 7.57
CA THR A 153 -10.97 0.61 7.01
C THR A 153 -10.95 0.83 5.50
N ILE A 154 -11.63 -0.03 4.74
CA ILE A 154 -11.79 0.11 3.28
C ILE A 154 -13.12 0.77 2.97
N THR A 155 -13.09 1.79 2.11
CA THR A 155 -14.26 2.47 1.58
C THR A 155 -14.20 2.47 0.05
N TYR A 156 -15.34 2.72 -0.60
CA TYR A 156 -15.37 2.86 -2.06
C TYR A 156 -14.48 4.00 -2.58
N ASP A 157 -14.15 5.00 -1.76
CA ASP A 157 -13.33 6.12 -2.17
C ASP A 157 -11.85 5.90 -1.94
N ASN A 158 -11.45 5.33 -0.79
CA ASN A 158 -10.02 5.13 -0.51
C ASN A 158 -9.42 4.02 -1.39
N ILE A 159 -10.20 2.99 -1.73
CA ILE A 159 -9.71 1.85 -2.51
C ILE A 159 -9.37 2.24 -3.95
N LYS A 160 -9.96 3.33 -4.48
CA LYS A 160 -9.66 3.89 -5.81
C LYS A 160 -8.20 4.32 -5.97
N LEU A 161 -7.49 4.57 -4.86
CA LEU A 161 -6.06 4.86 -4.88
C LEU A 161 -5.21 3.65 -5.29
N LEU A 162 -5.77 2.43 -5.20
CA LEU A 162 -5.16 1.20 -5.70
C LEU A 162 -5.52 1.02 -7.18
N ASN A 163 -4.82 1.69 -8.08
CA ASN A 163 -5.15 1.71 -9.52
C ASN A 163 -4.03 1.20 -10.44
N GLU A 164 -2.87 0.83 -9.90
CA GLU A 164 -1.75 0.28 -10.67
C GLU A 164 -1.46 -1.18 -10.28
N PRO A 165 -1.05 -2.04 -11.23
CA PRO A 165 -0.65 -3.43 -10.97
C PRO A 165 0.38 -3.60 -9.86
N VAL A 166 1.30 -2.65 -9.68
CA VAL A 166 2.31 -2.70 -8.60
C VAL A 166 1.67 -2.69 -7.20
N GLY A 167 0.53 -2.02 -7.04
CA GLY A 167 -0.15 -1.94 -5.76
C GLY A 167 -0.78 -3.27 -5.37
N ILE A 168 -1.50 -3.92 -6.30
CA ILE A 168 -2.07 -5.25 -6.04
C ILE A 168 -0.97 -6.32 -5.89
N ALA A 169 0.17 -6.14 -6.57
CA ALA A 169 1.36 -6.98 -6.35
C ALA A 169 1.93 -6.81 -4.93
N CYS A 170 1.97 -5.59 -4.39
CA CYS A 170 2.40 -5.37 -3.00
C CYS A 170 1.43 -6.01 -2.00
N LEU A 171 0.12 -5.84 -2.18
CA LEU A 171 -0.88 -6.51 -1.33
C LEU A 171 -0.72 -8.04 -1.39
N TYR A 172 -0.44 -8.59 -2.56
CA TYR A 172 -0.19 -10.02 -2.74
C TYR A 172 1.11 -10.50 -2.08
N MET A 173 2.20 -9.73 -2.20
CA MET A 173 3.47 -10.07 -1.58
C MET A 173 3.46 -9.88 -0.07
N ASP A 174 2.60 -9.04 0.48
CA ASP A 174 2.37 -8.91 1.92
C ASP A 174 1.45 -10.06 2.40
N ASP A 175 0.17 -10.02 2.04
CA ASP A 175 -0.88 -10.88 2.62
C ASP A 175 -1.38 -12.01 1.69
N GLY A 176 -0.73 -12.20 0.54
CA GLY A 176 -1.10 -13.23 -0.43
C GLY A 176 -0.35 -14.55 -0.29
N SER A 177 -0.92 -15.63 -0.85
CA SER A 177 -0.27 -16.93 -0.95
C SER A 177 -0.64 -17.65 -2.24
N LEU A 178 0.30 -18.43 -2.78
CA LEU A 178 0.10 -19.40 -3.85
C LEU A 178 0.10 -20.81 -3.24
N VAL A 179 -1.08 -21.41 -3.13
CA VAL A 179 -1.27 -22.75 -2.57
C VAL A 179 -1.44 -23.75 -3.71
N ILE A 180 -0.65 -24.82 -3.71
CA ILE A 180 -0.86 -25.95 -4.62
C ILE A 180 -1.78 -26.96 -3.93
N SER A 181 -3.07 -26.87 -4.22
CA SER A 181 -4.07 -27.80 -3.69
C SER A 181 -3.97 -29.15 -4.38
N LYS A 182 -4.15 -30.23 -3.63
CA LYS A 182 -4.11 -31.61 -4.10
C LYS A 182 -5.46 -32.26 -3.90
N ASN A 183 -5.87 -33.11 -4.83
CA ASN A 183 -6.98 -34.04 -4.57
C ASN A 183 -6.47 -35.28 -3.80
N ASN A 184 -7.38 -36.03 -3.19
CA ASN A 184 -7.05 -37.26 -2.45
C ASN A 184 -7.25 -38.53 -3.31
N LYS A 185 -7.06 -38.45 -4.63
CA LYS A 185 -7.26 -39.60 -5.53
C LYS A 185 -5.97 -40.40 -5.70
N HIS A 186 -6.07 -41.63 -6.20
CA HIS A 186 -4.91 -42.47 -6.52
C HIS A 186 -3.92 -41.77 -7.46
N ASN A 187 -4.43 -41.07 -8.47
CA ASN A 187 -3.64 -40.15 -9.30
C ASN A 187 -3.92 -38.72 -8.86
N ILE A 188 -2.96 -38.13 -8.15
CA ILE A 188 -3.15 -36.81 -7.54
C ILE A 188 -3.08 -35.74 -8.63
N THR A 189 -4.14 -34.93 -8.74
CA THR A 189 -4.12 -33.71 -9.56
C THR A 189 -3.83 -32.52 -8.67
N VAL A 190 -3.00 -31.62 -9.16
CA VAL A 190 -2.69 -30.34 -8.49
C VAL A 190 -3.49 -29.19 -9.10
N ASN A 191 -3.95 -28.28 -8.25
CA ASN A 191 -4.59 -27.03 -8.66
C ASN A 191 -3.98 -25.85 -7.90
N PRO A 192 -3.40 -24.86 -8.57
CA PRO A 192 -2.92 -23.66 -7.92
C PRO A 192 -4.12 -22.81 -7.47
N ILE A 193 -4.02 -22.26 -6.27
CA ILE A 193 -5.02 -21.38 -5.65
C ILE A 193 -4.29 -20.15 -5.14
N ILE A 194 -4.82 -18.98 -5.50
CA ILE A 194 -4.36 -17.71 -4.94
C ILE A 194 -5.29 -17.32 -3.81
N THR A 195 -4.72 -16.94 -2.67
CA THR A 195 -5.46 -16.45 -1.51
C THR A 195 -4.88 -15.11 -1.08
N LEU A 196 -5.72 -14.12 -0.80
CA LEU A 196 -5.38 -12.92 -0.05
C LEU A 196 -5.99 -13.04 1.35
N TYR A 197 -5.13 -13.02 2.37
CA TYR A 197 -5.52 -13.14 3.78
C TYR A 197 -5.97 -11.80 4.37
N THR A 198 -7.05 -11.26 3.81
CA THR A 198 -7.69 -9.99 4.18
C THR A 198 -8.51 -10.06 5.48
N LEU A 199 -8.02 -10.81 6.46
CA LEU A 199 -8.67 -11.15 7.72
C LEU A 199 -8.87 -9.95 8.66
N ASN A 200 -8.15 -8.86 8.42
CA ASN A 200 -8.30 -7.60 9.15
C ASN A 200 -9.49 -6.76 8.66
N PHE A 201 -10.10 -7.11 7.54
CA PHE A 201 -11.24 -6.41 6.92
C PHE A 201 -12.55 -7.18 7.09
N SER A 202 -13.66 -6.48 7.27
CA SER A 202 -14.99 -7.06 7.42
C SER A 202 -15.44 -7.74 6.12
N LYS A 203 -16.60 -8.41 6.16
CA LYS A 203 -17.20 -8.99 4.96
C LYS A 203 -17.47 -7.92 3.91
N GLU A 204 -18.03 -6.78 4.33
CA GLU A 204 -18.40 -5.64 3.49
C GLU A 204 -17.14 -5.00 2.88
N GLU A 205 -16.11 -4.77 3.69
CA GLU A 205 -14.82 -4.26 3.24
C GLU A 205 -14.15 -5.18 2.22
N ASN A 206 -14.22 -6.49 2.44
CA ASN A 206 -13.75 -7.49 1.48
C ASN A 206 -14.55 -7.47 0.17
N MET A 207 -15.87 -7.26 0.23
CA MET A 207 -16.70 -7.13 -0.97
C MET A 207 -16.35 -5.86 -1.75
N ILE A 208 -16.10 -4.74 -1.07
CA ILE A 208 -15.63 -3.50 -1.71
C ILE A 208 -14.29 -3.74 -2.41
N MET A 209 -13.34 -4.38 -1.72
CA MET A 209 -12.03 -4.72 -2.30
C MET A 209 -12.17 -5.64 -3.51
N GLN A 210 -12.99 -6.69 -3.41
CA GLN A 210 -13.26 -7.64 -4.49
C GLN A 210 -13.83 -6.95 -5.73
N GLU A 211 -14.83 -6.07 -5.55
CA GLU A 211 -15.45 -5.31 -6.62
C GLU A 211 -14.45 -4.37 -7.29
N HIS A 212 -13.67 -3.64 -6.49
CA HIS A 212 -12.66 -2.72 -6.99
C HIS A 212 -11.57 -3.43 -7.80
N ILE A 213 -11.05 -4.56 -7.29
CA ILE A 213 -10.04 -5.36 -8.00
C ILE A 213 -10.59 -5.86 -9.35
N TYR A 214 -11.84 -6.31 -9.39
CA TYR A 214 -12.45 -6.74 -10.63
C TYR A 214 -12.59 -5.59 -11.63
N LYS A 215 -13.11 -4.43 -11.19
CA LYS A 215 -13.29 -3.25 -12.06
C LYS A 215 -11.97 -2.69 -12.59
N THR A 216 -10.92 -2.74 -11.79
CA THR A 216 -9.63 -2.07 -12.09
C THR A 216 -8.66 -2.98 -12.83
N PHE A 217 -8.58 -4.25 -12.44
CA PHE A 217 -7.58 -5.19 -12.95
C PHE A 217 -8.19 -6.36 -13.74
N ASN A 218 -9.52 -6.41 -13.86
CA ASN A 218 -10.25 -7.52 -14.49
C ASN A 218 -9.90 -8.89 -13.87
N VAL A 219 -9.68 -8.92 -12.55
CA VAL A 219 -9.41 -10.16 -11.80
C VAL A 219 -10.57 -10.48 -10.88
N LYS A 220 -11.15 -11.66 -11.04
CA LYS A 220 -12.28 -12.10 -10.22
C LYS A 220 -11.82 -12.95 -9.03
N PHE A 221 -11.72 -12.32 -7.87
CA PHE A 221 -11.65 -13.02 -6.60
C PHE A 221 -13.02 -13.55 -6.17
N ASN A 222 -13.03 -14.57 -5.30
CA ASN A 222 -14.21 -15.09 -4.62
C ASN A 222 -14.06 -14.87 -3.12
N LEU A 223 -15.11 -14.34 -2.49
CA LEU A 223 -15.21 -14.22 -1.05
C LEU A 223 -15.39 -15.61 -0.41
N LYS A 224 -14.54 -15.96 0.56
CA LYS A 224 -14.59 -17.25 1.25
C LYS A 224 -14.54 -17.04 2.76
N LYS A 225 -15.29 -17.86 3.51
CA LYS A 225 -15.23 -17.88 4.98
C LYS A 225 -13.90 -18.47 5.47
N HIS A 226 -13.38 -17.92 6.55
CA HIS A 226 -12.16 -18.37 7.23
C HIS A 226 -12.40 -18.47 8.74
N PRO A 227 -11.78 -19.41 9.47
CA PRO A 227 -11.97 -19.54 10.92
C PRO A 227 -11.40 -18.35 11.71
N ASP A 228 -10.36 -17.69 11.20
CA ASP A 228 -9.65 -16.63 11.94
C ASP A 228 -10.10 -15.20 11.58
N GLY A 229 -9.62 -14.22 12.35
CA GLY A 229 -9.86 -12.79 12.13
C GLY A 229 -11.35 -12.43 12.00
N LYS A 230 -11.65 -11.49 11.08
CA LYS A 230 -13.01 -11.09 10.71
C LYS A 230 -13.74 -12.10 9.80
N LYS A 231 -13.24 -13.34 9.71
CA LYS A 231 -13.90 -14.53 9.13
C LYS A 231 -14.03 -14.56 7.60
N TYR A 232 -13.40 -13.65 6.86
CA TYR A 232 -13.47 -13.62 5.39
C TYR A 232 -12.12 -13.36 4.74
N ILE A 233 -11.89 -14.01 3.60
CA ILE A 233 -10.71 -13.88 2.75
C ILE A 233 -11.13 -13.85 1.27
N LEU A 234 -10.21 -13.44 0.39
CA LEU A 234 -10.42 -13.45 -1.06
C LEU A 234 -9.59 -14.57 -1.71
N THR A 235 -10.21 -15.33 -2.63
CA THR A 235 -9.55 -16.48 -3.28
C THR A 235 -9.81 -16.58 -4.78
N ILE A 236 -8.82 -17.07 -5.53
CA ILE A 236 -8.94 -17.48 -6.91
C ILE A 236 -8.66 -18.98 -7.00
N GLY A 237 -9.70 -19.77 -7.30
CA GLY A 237 -9.57 -21.21 -7.50
C GLY A 237 -9.61 -21.65 -8.97
N LYS A 238 -10.13 -20.80 -9.87
CA LYS A 238 -10.20 -21.09 -11.30
C LYS A 238 -8.81 -20.88 -11.91
N ARG A 239 -8.24 -21.93 -12.47
CA ARG A 239 -6.86 -21.97 -12.95
C ARG A 239 -6.52 -20.86 -13.96
N GLU A 240 -7.40 -20.55 -14.90
CA GLU A 240 -7.23 -19.45 -15.87
C GLU A 240 -7.06 -18.09 -15.16
N GLU A 241 -7.92 -17.80 -14.19
CA GLU A 241 -7.87 -16.56 -13.41
C GLU A 241 -6.61 -16.46 -12.54
N VAL A 242 -6.10 -17.61 -12.07
CA VAL A 242 -4.83 -17.68 -11.35
C VAL A 242 -3.67 -17.24 -12.25
N PHE A 243 -3.59 -17.76 -13.48
CA PHE A 243 -2.55 -17.35 -14.42
C PHE A 243 -2.71 -15.88 -14.83
N ASN A 244 -3.93 -15.42 -15.13
CA ASN A 244 -4.19 -14.01 -15.45
C ASN A 244 -3.72 -13.08 -14.32
N PHE A 245 -4.02 -13.43 -13.06
CA PHE A 245 -3.54 -12.65 -11.93
C PHE A 245 -2.02 -12.66 -11.81
N LEU A 246 -1.39 -13.83 -12.00
CA LEU A 246 0.07 -13.93 -11.94
C LEU A 246 0.75 -13.12 -13.04
N ASP A 247 0.21 -13.08 -14.26
CA ASP A 247 0.75 -12.25 -15.34
C ASP A 247 0.72 -10.75 -14.98
N ILE A 248 -0.30 -10.30 -14.26
CA ILE A 248 -0.40 -8.91 -13.77
C ILE A 248 0.68 -8.59 -12.73
N VAL A 249 0.95 -9.50 -11.79
CA VAL A 249 1.89 -9.23 -10.68
C VAL A 249 3.34 -9.64 -10.99
N ARG A 250 3.55 -10.56 -11.93
CA ARG A 250 4.85 -11.14 -12.29
C ARG A 250 5.92 -10.09 -12.59
N PRO A 251 5.66 -8.98 -13.32
CA PRO A 251 6.67 -7.95 -13.57
C PRO A 251 7.31 -7.38 -12.30
N TYR A 252 6.63 -7.46 -11.15
CA TYR A 252 7.09 -6.94 -9.87
C TYR A 252 7.63 -8.05 -8.96
N VAL A 253 6.87 -9.13 -8.79
CA VAL A 253 7.24 -10.22 -7.87
C VAL A 253 8.50 -10.94 -8.33
N SER A 254 8.70 -11.09 -9.65
CA SER A 254 9.90 -11.75 -10.21
C SER A 254 11.21 -10.96 -10.00
N GLN A 255 11.13 -9.70 -9.61
CA GLN A 255 12.32 -8.89 -9.27
C GLN A 255 12.89 -9.23 -7.88
N ILE A 256 12.19 -10.03 -7.08
CA ILE A 256 12.50 -10.30 -5.68
C ILE A 256 12.63 -11.82 -5.49
N ALA A 257 13.86 -12.33 -5.43
CA ALA A 257 14.12 -13.77 -5.45
C ALA A 257 13.48 -14.49 -4.25
N SER A 258 13.49 -13.87 -3.07
CA SER A 258 12.84 -14.38 -1.86
C SER A 258 11.33 -14.54 -2.00
N MET A 259 10.69 -13.90 -2.97
CA MET A 259 9.24 -13.99 -3.25
C MET A 259 8.88 -14.98 -4.37
N ASN A 260 9.85 -15.73 -4.92
CA ASN A 260 9.60 -16.70 -6.00
C ASN A 260 8.54 -17.75 -5.64
N TYR A 261 8.44 -18.13 -4.36
CA TYR A 261 7.43 -19.08 -3.90
C TYR A 261 5.98 -18.59 -4.06
N LYS A 262 5.77 -17.29 -4.29
CA LYS A 262 4.45 -16.69 -4.52
C LYS A 262 4.03 -16.66 -6.00
N TRP A 263 4.92 -16.84 -6.98
CA TRP A 263 4.51 -16.70 -8.39
C TRP A 263 4.97 -17.84 -9.30
N ASP A 264 6.09 -18.50 -8.97
CA ASP A 264 6.66 -19.56 -9.78
C ASP A 264 5.87 -20.88 -9.60
N ILE A 265 4.77 -21.00 -10.36
CA ILE A 265 3.90 -22.17 -10.29
C ILE A 265 4.65 -23.45 -10.66
N GLU A 266 5.52 -23.40 -11.68
CA GLU A 266 6.23 -24.57 -12.17
C GLU A 266 7.13 -25.14 -11.08
N LYS A 267 7.96 -24.29 -10.47
CA LYS A 267 8.79 -24.69 -9.34
C LYS A 267 7.97 -25.21 -8.16
N ARG A 268 6.85 -24.56 -7.85
CA ARG A 268 5.96 -24.99 -6.75
C ARG A 268 5.35 -26.37 -7.03
N ILE A 269 4.99 -26.66 -8.26
CA ILE A 269 4.46 -27.98 -8.65
C ILE A 269 5.57 -29.03 -8.62
N ASP A 270 6.76 -28.71 -9.12
CA ASP A 270 7.91 -29.62 -9.08
C ASP A 270 8.28 -29.98 -7.64
N ASP A 271 8.26 -29.01 -6.72
CA ASP A 271 8.48 -29.23 -5.30
C ASP A 271 7.41 -30.14 -4.69
N GLU A 272 6.14 -30.01 -5.10
CA GLU A 272 5.09 -30.93 -4.68
C GLU A 272 5.27 -32.34 -5.26
N CYS A 273 5.70 -32.46 -6.53
CA CYS A 273 5.98 -33.75 -7.18
C CYS A 273 7.15 -34.50 -6.53
N LYS A 274 8.18 -33.78 -6.08
CA LYS A 274 9.29 -34.35 -5.29
C LYS A 274 8.80 -34.94 -3.96
N LYS A 275 7.78 -34.34 -3.35
CA LYS A 275 7.19 -34.81 -2.08
C LYS A 275 6.24 -35.99 -2.26
N ASP A 276 5.51 -36.07 -3.39
CA ASP A 276 4.54 -37.14 -3.65
C ASP A 276 4.59 -37.59 -5.12
N LYS A 277 5.21 -38.76 -5.35
CA LYS A 277 5.40 -39.35 -6.69
C LYS A 277 4.08 -39.75 -7.39
N ARG A 278 2.94 -39.73 -6.69
CA ARG A 278 1.61 -40.02 -7.27
C ARG A 278 1.02 -38.82 -8.02
N ILE A 279 1.66 -37.65 -7.95
CA ILE A 279 1.19 -36.45 -8.64
C ILE A 279 1.37 -36.61 -10.15
N ASN A 280 0.28 -36.42 -10.88
CA ASN A 280 0.25 -36.51 -12.34
C ASN A 280 0.29 -35.11 -12.97
N THR A 281 1.50 -34.65 -13.36
CA THR A 281 1.71 -33.38 -14.06
C THR A 281 1.32 -33.40 -15.52
N ARG A 282 1.16 -34.58 -16.15
CA ARG A 282 0.70 -34.67 -17.55
C ARG A 282 -0.65 -33.99 -17.70
N THR A 283 -1.55 -34.12 -16.72
CA THR A 283 -2.85 -33.40 -16.74
C THR A 283 -2.73 -31.90 -16.48
N PHE A 284 -1.68 -31.48 -15.78
CA PHE A 284 -1.40 -30.07 -15.54
C PHE A 284 -0.96 -29.39 -16.84
N TYR A 285 0.02 -29.93 -17.55
CA TYR A 285 0.55 -29.35 -18.79
C TYR A 285 -0.29 -29.68 -20.06
N ASN A 286 -1.12 -30.74 -20.06
CA ASN A 286 -1.97 -31.07 -21.21
C ASN A 286 -3.23 -30.20 -21.39
N ARG A 287 -3.52 -29.25 -20.49
CA ARG A 287 -4.60 -28.28 -20.71
C ARG A 287 -4.02 -26.97 -21.22
N LYS A 288 -3.86 -26.90 -22.54
CA LYS A 288 -4.02 -25.76 -23.47
C LYS A 288 -4.52 -24.44 -22.86
N PHE A 289 -3.73 -23.80 -22.02
CA PHE A 289 -3.97 -22.46 -21.51
C PHE A 289 -2.68 -21.66 -21.58
N LEU A 290 -2.13 -21.55 -22.80
CA LEU A 290 -1.26 -20.43 -23.11
C LEU A 290 -2.11 -19.14 -23.00
N SER A 291 -1.56 -18.02 -22.59
CA SER A 291 -2.16 -16.73 -22.93
C SER A 291 -2.32 -16.65 -24.46
N TYR A 292 -3.30 -15.90 -24.96
CA TYR A 292 -3.37 -15.62 -26.39
C TYR A 292 -2.26 -14.63 -26.72
N THR A 293 -1.30 -15.03 -27.56
CA THR A 293 -0.31 -14.09 -28.09
C THR A 293 -1.01 -13.07 -29.00
N ASP A 294 -0.35 -11.95 -29.31
CA ASP A 294 -0.89 -11.00 -30.28
C ASP A 294 -1.18 -11.68 -31.63
N GLU A 295 -0.29 -12.59 -32.05
CA GLU A 295 -0.50 -13.42 -33.24
C GLU A 295 -1.72 -14.35 -33.13
N ASP A 296 -1.98 -14.93 -31.96
CA ASP A 296 -3.21 -15.70 -31.75
C ASP A 296 -4.45 -14.80 -31.79
N ILE A 297 -4.37 -13.58 -31.25
CA ILE A 297 -5.47 -12.61 -31.27
C ILE A 297 -5.78 -12.20 -32.71
N ASP A 298 -4.76 -11.86 -33.49
CA ASP A 298 -4.89 -11.49 -34.89
C ASP A 298 -5.52 -12.64 -35.70
N LYS A 299 -5.08 -13.89 -35.47
CA LYS A 299 -5.69 -15.07 -36.09
C LYS A 299 -7.14 -15.29 -35.67
N ILE A 300 -7.50 -15.02 -34.41
CA ILE A 300 -8.89 -15.13 -33.96
C ILE A 300 -9.77 -14.07 -34.64
N ILE A 301 -9.28 -12.84 -34.73
CA ILE A 301 -9.96 -11.71 -35.39
C ILE A 301 -10.19 -12.05 -36.87
N ASP A 302 -9.12 -12.39 -37.59
CA ASP A 302 -9.17 -12.73 -39.02
C ASP A 302 -10.13 -13.90 -39.28
N MET A 303 -9.98 -15.02 -38.57
CA MET A 303 -10.85 -16.17 -38.76
C MET A 303 -12.31 -15.84 -38.42
N LYS A 304 -12.57 -14.95 -37.45
CA LYS A 304 -13.95 -14.55 -37.15
C LYS A 304 -14.58 -13.63 -38.17
N GLN A 305 -13.83 -12.68 -38.72
CA GLN A 305 -14.30 -11.82 -39.81
C GLN A 305 -14.58 -12.64 -41.07
N ASN A 306 -13.81 -13.71 -41.31
CA ASN A 306 -14.02 -14.67 -42.40
C ASN A 306 -15.10 -15.74 -42.11
N GLY A 307 -15.89 -15.60 -41.04
CA GLY A 307 -17.07 -16.44 -40.80
C GLY A 307 -16.81 -17.84 -40.24
N TYR A 308 -15.59 -18.15 -39.78
CA TYR A 308 -15.28 -19.46 -39.19
C TYR A 308 -16.05 -19.70 -37.89
N LYS A 309 -16.44 -20.95 -37.61
CA LYS A 309 -17.10 -21.31 -36.35
C LYS A 309 -16.08 -21.37 -35.22
N ASP A 310 -16.51 -21.07 -33.99
CA ASP A 310 -15.65 -21.05 -32.78
C ASP A 310 -14.92 -22.38 -32.57
N LYS A 311 -15.56 -23.49 -32.94
CA LYS A 311 -14.99 -24.84 -32.89
C LYS A 311 -13.80 -25.00 -33.85
N ASP A 312 -13.89 -24.43 -35.04
CA ASP A 312 -12.83 -24.53 -36.06
C ASP A 312 -11.64 -23.67 -35.66
N ILE A 313 -11.87 -22.47 -35.12
CA ILE A 313 -10.84 -21.59 -34.57
C ILE A 313 -10.13 -22.27 -33.40
N ALA A 314 -10.88 -22.90 -32.49
CA ALA A 314 -10.32 -23.64 -31.37
C ALA A 314 -9.42 -24.80 -31.80
N ASN A 315 -9.84 -25.56 -32.82
CA ASN A 315 -9.02 -26.63 -33.37
C ASN A 315 -7.75 -26.07 -34.03
N ARG A 316 -7.88 -25.00 -34.83
CA ARG A 316 -6.78 -24.39 -35.59
C ARG A 316 -5.69 -23.81 -34.71
N LEU A 317 -6.06 -23.11 -33.63
CA LEU A 317 -5.14 -22.51 -32.68
C LEU A 317 -4.71 -23.49 -31.57
N ASN A 318 -5.11 -24.76 -31.70
CA ASN A 318 -4.88 -25.78 -30.69
C ASN A 318 -5.33 -25.30 -29.29
N ARG A 319 -6.49 -24.63 -29.21
CA ARG A 319 -7.10 -24.08 -27.99
C ARG A 319 -8.31 -24.88 -27.56
N SER A 320 -8.84 -24.57 -26.37
CA SER A 320 -10.13 -25.09 -25.93
C SER A 320 -11.27 -24.30 -26.57
N TYR A 321 -12.38 -24.98 -26.88
CA TYR A 321 -13.58 -24.35 -27.41
C TYR A 321 -14.05 -23.18 -26.53
N TRP A 322 -14.18 -23.41 -25.23
CA TRP A 322 -14.61 -22.40 -24.27
C TRP A 322 -13.61 -21.25 -24.10
N GLY A 323 -12.31 -21.52 -24.25
CA GLY A 323 -11.29 -20.47 -24.28
C GLY A 323 -11.46 -19.54 -25.48
N ILE A 324 -11.80 -20.07 -26.65
CA ILE A 324 -12.05 -19.28 -27.87
C ILE A 324 -13.36 -18.49 -27.73
N VAL A 325 -14.43 -19.14 -27.27
CA VAL A 325 -15.72 -18.46 -27.00
C VAL A 325 -15.54 -17.29 -26.05
N TRP A 326 -14.79 -17.48 -24.96
CA TRP A 326 -14.48 -16.41 -24.01
C TRP A 326 -13.68 -15.29 -24.65
N LYS A 327 -12.61 -15.62 -25.40
CA LYS A 327 -11.75 -14.62 -26.04
C LYS A 327 -12.48 -13.82 -27.10
N ILE A 328 -13.34 -14.45 -27.89
CA ILE A 328 -14.22 -13.76 -28.84
C ILE A 328 -15.17 -12.81 -28.11
N ARG A 329 -15.73 -13.21 -26.96
CA ARG A 329 -16.58 -12.32 -26.16
C ARG A 329 -15.82 -11.09 -25.65
N ASP A 330 -14.59 -11.28 -25.19
CA ASP A 330 -13.67 -10.20 -24.79
C ASP A 330 -13.37 -9.25 -25.95
N LEU A 331 -13.01 -9.78 -27.12
CA LEU A 331 -12.69 -8.98 -28.31
C LEU A 331 -13.90 -8.19 -28.84
N LYS A 332 -15.10 -8.78 -28.83
CA LYS A 332 -16.36 -8.08 -29.15
C LYS A 332 -16.64 -6.93 -28.19
N SER A 333 -16.42 -7.14 -26.89
CA SER A 333 -16.61 -6.07 -25.90
C SER A 333 -15.64 -4.89 -26.08
N LYS A 334 -14.55 -5.12 -26.81
CA LYS A 334 -13.53 -4.13 -27.17
C LYS A 334 -13.68 -3.58 -28.60
N ASN A 335 -14.76 -3.93 -29.32
CA ASN A 335 -14.99 -3.58 -30.72
C ASN A 335 -13.83 -3.96 -31.68
N MET A 336 -13.14 -5.06 -31.39
CA MET A 336 -12.05 -5.57 -32.26
C MET A 336 -12.54 -6.58 -33.31
N ILE A 337 -13.76 -7.12 -33.13
CA ILE A 337 -14.50 -7.99 -34.07
C ILE A 337 -16.00 -7.83 -33.92
#